data_AF-A0A2V9XEH9-F1
#
_entry.id   AF-A0A2V9XEH9-F1
#
_cell.length_a   1.000
_cell.length_b   1.000
_cell.length_c   1.000
_cell.angle_alpha   90.00
_cell.angle_beta   90.00
_cell.angle_gamma   90.00
#
_symmetry.space_group_name_H-M   'P 1'
#
loop_
_entity.id
_entity.type
_entity.pdbx_description
1 polymer ?
#
loop_
_entity_poly.entity_id
_entity_poly.type
_entity_poly.pdbx_seq_one_letter_code
_entity_poly.pdbx_strand_id
1 'polypeptide(L)'
;PELASIRDLVQEMNAGEVELLLIIGSNPAFTAPVDLQFAAAMSRVKMTAQLSTHRDETSAHCHWHIPETHYLESWSDVRAWDGTASIIQPLIEPLFAGKSAHQVLDAFFQLPPRSDFDVVQEFWQSRRLWLDFEKGWRRALHDGVVAGTELKPVGVNLSDQFRPTGSTQPLAEHLELCFRPDSSVWDGRFANNAWLQELPRPITKVTWDNALLVSPAFARKESVQNGDVVSVQSESGTIKAPIWIVPGHADNTVTLHLGYGRSRSGRVGKDVGVNAYAVRTSNAPFRTPVLRFKKTGQRHELAATQAQHTIAGRDIFRATTFSELQRNPALQLGEPPPDPEETLYHPGEFPPTDSARPRITSPSSARTRSSPSARCTGSASTATTAALRTSPGGWRRISSRCRACSARTPRANWFVRSRRHCTTPKVSICKCTIAASARATAPIIALIKSGDLISCNTRT
;
A
#
# COMPACT_ATOMS: atom_id res chain seq x y z
N PRO A 1 -12.18 -9.31 21.48
CA PRO A 1 -12.91 -10.44 20.88
C PRO A 1 -12.01 -11.38 20.07
N GLU A 2 -11.38 -10.92 18.98
CA GLU A 2 -10.54 -11.78 18.12
C GLU A 2 -9.26 -12.29 18.82
N LEU A 3 -8.57 -11.44 19.57
CA LEU A 3 -7.37 -11.86 20.34
C LEU A 3 -7.71 -12.79 21.52
N ALA A 4 -8.93 -12.75 22.04
CA ALA A 4 -9.37 -13.68 23.06
C ALA A 4 -9.55 -15.07 22.43
N SER A 5 -10.25 -15.15 21.30
CA SER A 5 -10.48 -16.39 20.57
C SER A 5 -9.19 -17.12 20.16
N ILE A 6 -8.14 -16.42 19.69
CA ILE A 6 -6.88 -17.08 19.34
C ILE A 6 -6.08 -17.54 20.56
N ARG A 7 -6.20 -16.84 21.70
CA ARG A 7 -5.56 -17.25 22.96
C ARG A 7 -6.22 -18.53 23.48
N ASP A 8 -7.55 -18.58 23.47
CA ASP A 8 -8.33 -19.73 23.90
C ASP A 8 -7.99 -20.96 23.02
N LEU A 9 -7.98 -20.80 21.69
CA LEU A 9 -7.57 -21.85 20.77
C LEU A 9 -6.16 -22.40 21.07
N VAL A 10 -5.20 -21.53 21.38
CA VAL A 10 -3.84 -21.95 21.75
C VAL A 10 -3.83 -22.73 23.06
N GLN A 11 -4.67 -22.36 24.03
CA GLN A 11 -4.81 -23.09 25.29
C GLN A 11 -5.40 -24.48 25.03
N GLU A 12 -6.47 -24.58 24.23
CA GLU A 12 -7.09 -25.85 23.83
C GLU A 12 -6.11 -26.77 23.07
N MET A 13 -5.33 -26.21 22.14
CA MET A 13 -4.26 -26.96 21.45
C MET A 13 -3.20 -27.49 22.44
N ASN A 14 -2.82 -26.69 23.44
CA ASN A 14 -1.85 -27.10 24.45
C ASN A 14 -2.42 -28.15 25.42
N ALA A 15 -3.71 -28.07 25.73
CA ALA A 15 -4.45 -29.05 26.51
C ALA A 15 -4.69 -30.38 25.75
N GLY A 16 -4.46 -30.41 24.44
CA GLY A 16 -4.70 -31.58 23.59
C GLY A 16 -6.19 -31.78 23.26
N GLU A 17 -7.01 -30.75 23.44
CA GLU A 17 -8.45 -30.76 23.16
C GLU A 17 -8.73 -30.61 21.66
N VAL A 18 -7.79 -30.01 20.91
CA VAL A 18 -7.88 -29.85 19.46
C VAL A 18 -7.29 -31.08 18.76
N GLU A 19 -8.15 -31.90 18.17
CA GLU A 19 -7.73 -33.04 17.35
C GLU A 19 -7.38 -32.64 15.91
N LEU A 20 -8.17 -31.72 15.36
CA LEU A 20 -8.08 -31.28 13.97
C LEU A 20 -8.08 -29.75 13.92
N LEU A 21 -7.04 -29.17 13.32
CA LEU A 21 -6.95 -27.74 13.06
C LEU A 21 -6.99 -27.47 11.55
N LEU A 22 -8.06 -26.83 11.09
CA LEU A 22 -8.20 -26.33 9.72
C LEU A 22 -7.94 -24.82 9.70
N ILE A 23 -6.95 -24.39 8.92
CA ILE A 23 -6.53 -23.00 8.79
C ILE A 23 -6.90 -22.51 7.39
N ILE A 24 -7.79 -21.52 7.28
CA ILE A 24 -8.27 -21.00 5.99
C ILE A 24 -7.71 -19.60 5.77
N GLY A 25 -7.02 -19.38 4.65
CA GLY A 25 -6.61 -18.06 4.14
C GLY A 25 -5.70 -17.24 5.07
N SER A 26 -5.10 -17.86 6.09
CA SER A 26 -4.35 -17.18 7.15
C SER A 26 -2.98 -17.83 7.41
N ASN A 27 -2.07 -17.05 8.01
CA ASN A 27 -0.70 -17.45 8.32
C ASN A 27 -0.34 -17.17 9.79
N PRO A 28 -1.01 -17.81 10.76
CA PRO A 28 -0.83 -17.54 12.18
C PRO A 28 0.58 -17.89 12.70
N ALA A 29 1.31 -18.83 12.09
CA ALA A 29 2.71 -19.09 12.48
C ALA A 29 3.62 -17.86 12.30
N PHE A 30 3.27 -16.95 11.37
CA PHE A 30 3.96 -15.69 11.17
C PHE A 30 3.30 -14.51 11.91
N THR A 31 1.97 -14.40 11.88
CA THR A 31 1.27 -13.20 12.35
C THR A 31 0.81 -13.26 13.80
N ALA A 32 0.69 -14.43 14.42
CA ALA A 32 0.23 -14.54 15.80
C ALA A 32 1.19 -13.82 16.77
N PRO A 33 0.68 -13.22 17.86
CA PRO A 33 1.54 -12.67 18.90
C PRO A 33 2.53 -13.70 19.45
N VAL A 34 3.77 -13.28 19.68
CA VAL A 34 4.89 -14.18 20.02
C VAL A 34 4.70 -14.88 21.36
N ASP A 35 4.01 -14.23 22.30
CA ASP A 35 3.67 -14.78 23.62
C ASP A 35 2.71 -15.97 23.57
N LEU A 36 1.97 -16.14 22.48
CA LEU A 36 1.09 -17.30 22.29
C LEU A 36 1.82 -18.53 21.77
N GLN A 37 3.04 -18.39 21.22
CA GLN A 37 3.81 -19.51 20.68
C GLN A 37 3.00 -20.42 19.73
N PHE A 38 2.18 -19.83 18.85
CA PHE A 38 1.18 -20.55 18.05
C PHE A 38 1.77 -21.73 17.26
N ALA A 39 2.91 -21.54 16.59
CA ALA A 39 3.58 -22.59 15.82
C ALA A 39 4.01 -23.78 16.69
N ALA A 40 4.39 -23.54 17.95
CA ALA A 40 4.71 -24.62 18.88
C ALA A 40 3.43 -25.36 19.32
N ALA A 41 2.35 -24.65 19.58
CA ALA A 41 1.06 -25.25 19.93
C ALA A 41 0.50 -26.14 18.80
N MET A 42 0.69 -25.74 17.53
CA MET A 42 0.28 -26.56 16.37
C MET A 42 0.90 -27.96 16.37
N SER A 43 2.12 -28.13 16.91
CA SER A 43 2.79 -29.44 16.94
C SER A 43 2.11 -30.47 17.85
N ARG A 44 1.19 -30.02 18.71
CA ARG A 44 0.40 -30.88 19.61
C ARG A 44 -0.89 -31.38 18.97
N VAL A 45 -1.33 -30.76 17.89
CA VAL A 45 -2.57 -31.11 17.20
C VAL A 45 -2.35 -32.34 16.34
N LYS A 46 -3.23 -33.34 16.45
CA LYS A 46 -3.10 -34.63 15.76
C LYS A 46 -3.13 -34.48 14.24
N MET A 47 -3.99 -33.62 13.72
CA MET A 47 -4.08 -33.33 12.29
C MET A 47 -4.21 -31.82 12.03
N THR A 48 -3.36 -31.31 11.16
CA THR A 48 -3.32 -29.89 10.78
C THR A 48 -3.39 -29.77 9.28
N ALA A 49 -4.35 -28.99 8.79
CA ALA A 49 -4.55 -28.72 7.38
C ALA A 49 -4.66 -27.22 7.15
N GLN A 50 -4.02 -26.72 6.10
CA GLN A 50 -4.14 -25.32 5.71
C GLN A 50 -4.60 -25.21 4.27
N LEU A 51 -5.64 -24.40 4.06
CA LEU A 51 -6.03 -23.89 2.76
C LEU A 51 -5.37 -22.51 2.58
N SER A 52 -4.41 -22.41 1.67
CA SER A 52 -3.74 -21.14 1.39
C SER A 52 -3.20 -21.05 -0.04
N THR A 53 -3.17 -19.82 -0.57
CA THR A 53 -2.62 -19.52 -1.91
C THR A 53 -1.10 -19.72 -2.02
N HIS A 54 -0.39 -19.72 -0.89
CA HIS A 54 1.07 -19.82 -0.83
C HIS A 54 1.51 -20.85 0.19
N ARG A 55 2.59 -21.58 -0.12
CA ARG A 55 3.32 -22.36 0.90
C ARG A 55 4.11 -21.41 1.79
N ASP A 56 3.50 -21.04 2.91
CA ASP A 56 4.01 -20.09 3.88
C ASP A 56 4.59 -20.75 5.14
N GLU A 57 4.90 -19.92 6.15
CA GLU A 57 5.40 -20.36 7.46
C GLU A 57 4.44 -21.34 8.12
N THR A 58 3.14 -21.08 8.09
CA THR A 58 2.12 -21.98 8.67
C THR A 58 2.08 -23.31 7.93
N SER A 59 2.17 -23.29 6.59
CA SER A 59 2.18 -24.53 5.80
C SER A 59 3.36 -25.45 6.13
N ALA A 60 4.47 -24.89 6.68
CA ALA A 60 5.62 -25.68 7.12
C ALA A 60 5.30 -26.56 8.33
N HIS A 61 4.32 -26.15 9.12
CA HIS A 61 3.87 -26.82 10.35
C HIS A 61 2.59 -27.65 10.14
N CYS A 62 2.06 -27.67 8.91
CA CYS A 62 0.84 -28.40 8.58
C CYS A 62 1.14 -29.78 7.98
N HIS A 63 0.33 -30.78 8.31
CA HIS A 63 0.36 -32.08 7.67
C HIS A 63 -0.15 -31.99 6.22
N TRP A 64 -1.19 -31.19 6.01
CA TRP A 64 -1.80 -30.98 4.70
C TRP A 64 -1.71 -29.50 4.30
N HIS A 65 -1.23 -29.27 3.08
CA HIS A 65 -1.34 -27.98 2.39
C HIS A 65 -2.27 -28.16 1.19
N ILE A 66 -3.40 -27.46 1.21
CA ILE A 66 -4.39 -27.44 0.14
C ILE A 66 -4.18 -26.11 -0.61
N PRO A 67 -3.89 -26.13 -1.91
CA PRO A 67 -3.79 -24.92 -2.71
C PRO A 67 -5.14 -24.20 -2.77
N GLU A 68 -5.20 -22.97 -2.27
CA GLU A 68 -6.40 -22.15 -2.31
C GLU A 68 -6.55 -21.47 -3.68
N THR A 69 -7.77 -21.42 -4.21
CA THR A 69 -8.08 -20.58 -5.38
C THR A 69 -7.94 -19.11 -5.04
N HIS A 70 -7.40 -18.31 -5.96
CA HIS A 70 -7.47 -16.87 -5.83
C HIS A 70 -8.93 -16.41 -5.99
N TYR A 71 -9.32 -15.28 -5.38
CA TYR A 71 -10.71 -14.79 -5.48
C TYR A 71 -11.17 -14.49 -6.92
N LEU A 72 -10.24 -14.42 -7.89
CA LEU A 72 -10.56 -14.27 -9.32
C LEU A 72 -10.84 -15.60 -10.04
N GLU A 73 -10.69 -16.72 -9.34
CA GLU A 73 -10.78 -18.09 -9.87
C GLU A 73 -11.97 -18.87 -9.31
N SER A 74 -12.67 -18.34 -8.30
CA SER A 74 -13.78 -19.01 -7.61
C SER A 74 -14.96 -18.08 -7.38
N TRP A 75 -16.17 -18.65 -7.40
CA TRP A 75 -17.37 -17.94 -6.95
C TRP A 75 -17.36 -17.81 -5.43
N SER A 76 -17.76 -16.65 -4.92
CA SER A 76 -17.95 -16.42 -3.49
C SER A 76 -18.77 -15.15 -3.28
N ASP A 77 -18.91 -14.70 -2.05
CA ASP A 77 -19.38 -13.36 -1.72
C ASP A 77 -18.51 -12.72 -0.63
N VAL A 78 -18.64 -11.40 -0.48
CA VAL A 78 -17.99 -10.57 0.54
C VAL A 78 -18.94 -9.50 1.02
N ARG A 79 -18.63 -8.89 2.17
CA ARG A 79 -19.31 -7.71 2.67
C ARG A 79 -18.36 -6.53 2.77
N ALA A 80 -18.82 -5.38 2.29
CA ALA A 80 -18.16 -4.09 2.48
C ALA A 80 -18.29 -3.62 3.94
N TRP A 81 -17.60 -2.53 4.27
CA TRP A 81 -17.52 -1.98 5.63
C TRP A 81 -18.88 -1.53 6.20
N ASP A 82 -19.81 -1.16 5.33
CA ASP A 82 -21.19 -0.77 5.65
C ASP A 82 -22.16 -1.97 5.68
N GLY A 83 -21.65 -3.17 5.40
CA GLY A 83 -22.41 -4.41 5.33
C GLY A 83 -22.94 -4.77 3.96
N THR A 84 -22.85 -3.87 2.96
CA THR A 84 -23.30 -4.15 1.58
C THR A 84 -22.59 -5.39 1.07
N ALA A 85 -23.36 -6.40 0.67
CA ALA A 85 -22.83 -7.61 0.09
C ALA A 85 -22.47 -7.42 -1.39
N SER A 86 -21.44 -8.12 -1.84
CA SER A 86 -20.98 -8.16 -3.22
C SER A 86 -20.65 -9.61 -3.57
N ILE A 87 -21.04 -10.03 -4.78
CA ILE A 87 -20.78 -11.39 -5.27
C ILE A 87 -19.47 -11.37 -6.05
N ILE A 88 -18.54 -12.24 -5.65
CA ILE A 88 -17.28 -12.45 -6.35
C ILE A 88 -17.56 -13.31 -7.58
N GLN A 89 -17.20 -12.77 -8.75
CA GLN A 89 -17.29 -13.45 -10.04
C GLN A 89 -15.90 -13.90 -10.48
N PRO A 90 -15.68 -15.19 -10.75
CA PRO A 90 -14.44 -15.64 -11.34
C PRO A 90 -14.28 -15.06 -12.74
N LEU A 91 -13.07 -14.57 -13.04
CA LEU A 91 -12.70 -14.04 -14.36
C LEU A 91 -11.94 -15.08 -15.19
N ILE A 92 -11.49 -16.15 -14.56
CA ILE A 92 -10.72 -17.24 -15.16
C ILE A 92 -10.99 -18.53 -14.39
N GLU A 93 -10.79 -19.67 -15.04
CA GLU A 93 -10.78 -20.97 -14.36
C GLU A 93 -9.54 -21.13 -13.46
N PRO A 94 -9.61 -21.93 -12.37
CA PRO A 94 -8.47 -22.17 -11.49
C PRO A 94 -7.23 -22.69 -12.23
N LEU A 95 -6.16 -21.91 -12.26
CA LEU A 95 -4.96 -22.22 -13.03
C LEU A 95 -4.21 -23.46 -12.54
N PHE A 96 -4.28 -23.73 -11.23
CA PHE A 96 -3.52 -24.80 -10.58
C PHE A 96 -4.43 -25.85 -9.93
N ALA A 97 -5.68 -25.97 -10.41
CA ALA A 97 -6.70 -26.85 -9.83
C ALA A 97 -6.86 -26.68 -8.30
N GLY A 98 -6.69 -25.44 -7.83
CA GLY A 98 -6.88 -25.08 -6.42
C GLY A 98 -8.31 -25.33 -5.95
N LYS A 99 -8.51 -25.27 -4.64
CA LYS A 99 -9.81 -25.43 -3.99
C LYS A 99 -10.26 -24.14 -3.33
N SER A 100 -11.55 -23.87 -3.43
CA SER A 100 -12.17 -22.76 -2.70
C SER A 100 -12.37 -23.15 -1.23
N ALA A 101 -12.61 -22.15 -0.38
CA ALA A 101 -13.03 -22.40 1.00
C ALA A 101 -14.35 -23.18 1.06
N HIS A 102 -15.27 -22.93 0.12
CA HIS A 102 -16.56 -23.63 0.01
C HIS A 102 -16.36 -25.13 -0.21
N GLN A 103 -15.54 -25.50 -1.20
CA GLN A 103 -15.26 -26.91 -1.52
C GLN A 103 -14.58 -27.64 -0.36
N VAL A 104 -13.65 -26.98 0.32
CA VAL A 104 -12.97 -27.59 1.48
C VAL A 104 -13.97 -27.79 2.61
N LEU A 105 -14.77 -26.78 2.96
CA LEU A 105 -15.77 -26.90 4.01
C LEU A 105 -16.84 -27.95 3.69
N ASP A 106 -17.34 -28.01 2.46
CA ASP A 106 -18.29 -29.02 2.02
C ASP A 106 -17.72 -30.45 2.18
N ALA A 107 -16.43 -30.64 1.90
CA ALA A 107 -15.75 -31.93 2.13
C ALA A 107 -15.69 -32.29 3.62
N PHE A 108 -15.45 -31.32 4.52
CA PHE A 108 -15.46 -31.55 5.97
C PHE A 108 -16.86 -31.87 6.51
N PHE A 109 -17.89 -31.27 5.92
CA PHE A 109 -19.29 -31.56 6.25
C PHE A 109 -19.84 -32.81 5.54
N GLN A 110 -19.02 -33.53 4.76
CA GLN A 110 -19.41 -34.70 3.98
C GLN A 110 -20.57 -34.41 3.03
N LEU A 111 -20.65 -33.18 2.53
CA LEU A 111 -21.65 -32.79 1.55
C LEU A 111 -21.25 -33.33 0.16
N PRO A 112 -22.22 -33.63 -0.72
CA PRO A 112 -21.93 -33.98 -2.11
C PRO A 112 -21.08 -32.90 -2.79
N PRO A 113 -20.13 -33.27 -3.65
CA PRO A 113 -19.36 -32.30 -4.41
C PRO A 113 -20.29 -31.40 -5.25
N ARG A 114 -20.20 -30.09 -5.02
CA ARG A 114 -20.95 -29.07 -5.74
C ARG A 114 -20.00 -27.96 -6.21
N SER A 115 -20.42 -27.22 -7.23
CA SER A 115 -19.63 -26.08 -7.69
C SER A 115 -19.77 -24.90 -6.72
N ASP A 116 -18.74 -24.05 -6.65
CA ASP A 116 -18.80 -22.82 -5.86
C ASP A 116 -19.99 -21.93 -6.28
N PHE A 117 -20.30 -21.95 -7.58
CA PHE A 117 -21.45 -21.22 -8.13
C PHE A 117 -22.75 -21.70 -7.49
N ASP A 118 -22.97 -23.02 -7.43
CA ASP A 118 -24.19 -23.59 -6.86
C ASP A 118 -24.31 -23.23 -5.38
N VAL A 119 -23.22 -23.35 -4.61
CA VAL A 119 -23.20 -23.00 -3.18
C VAL A 119 -23.61 -21.54 -2.95
N VAL A 120 -23.02 -20.62 -3.71
CA VAL A 120 -23.33 -19.19 -3.59
C VAL A 120 -24.74 -18.90 -4.08
N GLN A 121 -25.15 -19.47 -5.22
CA GLN A 121 -26.48 -19.26 -5.79
C GLN A 121 -27.57 -19.77 -4.84
N GLU A 122 -27.43 -20.98 -4.30
CA GLU A 122 -28.35 -21.56 -3.32
C GLU A 122 -28.44 -20.70 -2.04
N PHE A 123 -27.31 -20.21 -1.53
CA PHE A 123 -27.31 -19.30 -0.39
C PHE A 123 -28.15 -18.05 -0.69
N TRP A 124 -27.93 -17.39 -1.82
CA TRP A 124 -28.67 -16.19 -2.18
C TRP A 124 -30.14 -16.45 -2.52
N GLN A 125 -30.47 -17.61 -3.10
CA GLN A 125 -31.85 -18.06 -3.26
C GLN A 125 -32.55 -18.20 -1.90
N SER A 126 -31.88 -18.81 -0.92
CA SER A 126 -32.43 -19.02 0.43
C SER A 126 -32.74 -17.71 1.16
N ARG A 127 -32.05 -16.60 0.82
CA ARG A 127 -32.30 -15.29 1.41
C ARG A 127 -33.63 -14.66 0.99
N ARG A 128 -34.22 -15.11 -0.12
CA ARG A 128 -35.52 -14.62 -0.64
C ARG A 128 -35.60 -13.08 -0.70
N LEU A 129 -34.49 -12.44 -1.07
CA LEU A 129 -34.39 -10.97 -1.13
C LEU A 129 -35.11 -10.38 -2.35
N TRP A 130 -35.23 -11.16 -3.42
CA TRP A 130 -35.84 -10.73 -4.68
C TRP A 130 -37.12 -11.49 -4.94
N LEU A 131 -38.14 -10.80 -5.43
CA LEU A 131 -39.40 -11.42 -5.89
C LEU A 131 -39.18 -12.34 -7.09
N ASP A 132 -38.33 -11.90 -8.03
CA ASP A 132 -37.81 -12.69 -9.15
C ASP A 132 -36.31 -12.89 -8.91
N PHE A 133 -35.93 -14.11 -8.52
CA PHE A 133 -34.55 -14.45 -8.20
C PHE A 133 -33.63 -14.25 -9.39
N GLU A 134 -34.00 -14.74 -10.58
CA GLU A 134 -33.14 -14.68 -11.77
C GLU A 134 -32.84 -13.24 -12.18
N LYS A 135 -33.88 -12.39 -12.17
CA LYS A 135 -33.71 -10.97 -12.48
C LYS A 135 -32.86 -10.25 -11.41
N GLY A 136 -33.09 -10.55 -10.13
CA GLY A 136 -32.35 -9.95 -9.01
C GLY A 136 -30.89 -10.37 -9.00
N TRP A 137 -30.62 -11.67 -9.15
CA TRP A 137 -29.30 -12.28 -9.22
C TRP A 137 -28.47 -11.69 -10.36
N ARG A 138 -29.00 -11.69 -11.60
CA ARG A 138 -28.31 -11.12 -12.77
C ARG A 138 -27.99 -9.65 -12.59
N ARG A 139 -28.91 -8.88 -11.99
CA ARG A 139 -28.67 -7.48 -11.68
C ARG A 139 -27.56 -7.30 -10.65
N ALA A 140 -27.54 -8.11 -9.59
CA ALA A 140 -26.49 -8.05 -8.57
C ALA A 140 -25.11 -8.41 -9.15
N LEU A 141 -25.04 -9.40 -10.04
CA LEU A 141 -23.81 -9.73 -10.77
C LEU A 141 -23.36 -8.58 -11.69
N HIS A 142 -24.29 -7.96 -12.40
CA HIS A 142 -24.00 -6.82 -13.28
C HIS A 142 -23.54 -5.58 -12.51
N ASP A 143 -24.29 -5.20 -11.46
CA ASP A 143 -24.03 -4.00 -10.67
C ASP A 143 -22.84 -4.20 -9.70
N GLY A 144 -22.49 -5.47 -9.41
CA GLY A 144 -21.41 -5.87 -8.50
C GLY A 144 -21.76 -5.78 -7.02
N VAL A 145 -23.00 -5.41 -6.67
CA VAL A 145 -23.48 -5.27 -5.29
C VAL A 145 -24.89 -5.83 -5.15
N VAL A 146 -25.20 -6.33 -3.96
CA VAL A 146 -26.54 -6.76 -3.58
C VAL A 146 -27.22 -5.63 -2.80
N ALA A 147 -28.00 -4.82 -3.50
CA ALA A 147 -28.72 -3.69 -2.90
C ALA A 147 -29.65 -4.14 -1.75
N GLY A 148 -29.77 -3.33 -0.70
CA GLY A 148 -30.64 -3.61 0.44
C GLY A 148 -30.02 -4.53 1.50
N THR A 149 -28.73 -4.82 1.41
CA THR A 149 -27.98 -5.63 2.38
C THR A 149 -27.13 -4.80 3.34
N GLU A 150 -27.20 -3.47 3.23
CA GLU A 150 -26.55 -2.53 4.14
C GLU A 150 -26.99 -2.78 5.59
N LEU A 151 -26.06 -2.65 6.55
CA LEU A 151 -26.39 -2.75 7.97
C LEU A 151 -27.23 -1.55 8.40
N LYS A 152 -28.34 -1.81 9.08
CA LYS A 152 -29.18 -0.75 9.64
C LYS A 152 -28.49 -0.14 10.88
N PRO A 153 -28.51 1.20 11.03
CA PRO A 153 -28.01 1.83 12.24
C PRO A 153 -28.74 1.31 13.48
N VAL A 154 -27.97 0.98 14.52
CA VAL A 154 -28.50 0.58 15.82
C VAL A 154 -28.41 1.76 16.77
N GLY A 155 -29.52 2.12 17.42
CA GLY A 155 -29.51 3.09 18.51
C GLY A 155 -28.75 2.52 19.70
N VAL A 156 -27.66 3.15 20.08
CA VAL A 156 -26.84 2.74 21.22
C VAL A 156 -26.93 3.79 22.33
N ASN A 157 -27.09 3.33 23.56
CA ASN A 157 -26.96 4.18 24.74
C ASN A 157 -25.54 4.03 25.30
N LEU A 158 -24.87 5.15 25.56
CA LEU A 158 -23.57 5.12 26.23
C LEU A 158 -23.76 4.65 27.67
N SER A 159 -23.05 3.59 28.04
CA SER A 159 -23.04 3.11 29.42
C SER A 159 -22.07 3.95 30.24
N ASP A 160 -22.56 4.52 31.34
CA ASP A 160 -21.73 5.22 32.34
C ASP A 160 -20.79 4.27 33.11
N GLN A 161 -20.93 2.96 32.93
CA GLN A 161 -20.10 1.94 33.58
C GLN A 161 -18.74 1.77 32.89
N PHE A 162 -18.56 2.31 31.68
CA PHE A 162 -17.27 2.25 31.00
C PHE A 162 -16.27 3.16 31.70
N ARG A 163 -15.38 2.56 32.50
CA ARG A 163 -14.19 3.21 33.02
C ARG A 163 -12.98 2.70 32.25
N PRO A 164 -12.27 3.54 31.48
CA PRO A 164 -11.05 3.10 30.81
C PRO A 164 -10.06 2.62 31.87
N THR A 165 -9.71 1.33 31.84
CA THR A 165 -8.75 0.68 32.75
C THR A 165 -7.28 1.00 32.40
N GLY A 166 -7.04 2.15 31.78
CA GLY A 166 -5.70 2.63 31.45
C GLY A 166 -5.15 3.50 32.56
N SER A 167 -3.91 3.25 32.97
CA SER A 167 -3.16 4.23 33.77
C SER A 167 -3.14 5.57 33.04
N THR A 168 -3.59 6.63 33.71
CA THR A 168 -3.46 8.02 33.26
C THR A 168 -2.10 8.61 33.59
N GLN A 169 -1.22 7.85 34.25
CA GLN A 169 0.13 8.32 34.51
C GLN A 169 0.94 8.33 33.20
N PRO A 170 1.56 9.45 32.84
CA PRO A 170 2.51 9.47 31.74
C PRO A 170 3.67 8.52 32.08
N LEU A 171 3.88 7.49 31.27
CA LEU A 171 5.14 6.74 31.25
C LEU A 171 6.22 7.64 30.62
N ALA A 172 6.59 8.72 31.31
CA ALA A 172 7.35 9.83 30.72
C ALA A 172 8.81 9.48 30.37
N GLU A 173 9.31 8.29 30.72
CA GLU A 173 10.75 8.00 30.66
C GLU A 173 11.15 6.83 29.75
N HIS A 174 10.19 6.10 29.16
CA HIS A 174 10.51 4.92 28.37
C HIS A 174 10.37 5.18 26.86
N LEU A 175 11.32 4.64 26.09
CA LEU A 175 11.22 4.59 24.63
C LEU A 175 10.13 3.58 24.26
N GLU A 176 9.13 3.99 23.47
CA GLU A 176 8.04 3.13 23.03
C GLU A 176 8.28 2.62 21.61
N LEU A 177 8.16 1.30 21.39
CA LEU A 177 8.13 0.69 20.06
C LEU A 177 6.68 0.51 19.62
N CYS A 178 6.29 1.18 18.54
CA CYS A 178 4.98 1.10 17.93
C CYS A 178 4.97 0.16 16.71
N PHE A 179 3.94 -0.68 16.62
CA PHE A 179 3.69 -1.54 15.47
C PHE A 179 2.60 -0.95 14.59
N ARG A 180 2.86 -0.86 13.28
CA ARG A 180 1.87 -0.41 12.29
C ARG A 180 1.87 -1.33 11.08
N PRO A 181 0.70 -1.67 10.50
CA PRO A 181 0.65 -2.32 9.20
C PRO A 181 1.40 -1.48 8.16
N ASP A 182 2.13 -2.15 7.26
CA ASP A 182 2.76 -1.46 6.15
C ASP A 182 1.70 -0.98 5.14
N SER A 183 1.88 0.23 4.62
CA SER A 183 0.92 0.83 3.68
C SER A 183 0.75 0.08 2.34
N SER A 184 1.70 -0.78 1.96
CA SER A 184 1.67 -1.52 0.69
C SER A 184 1.46 -3.02 0.91
N VAL A 185 2.22 -3.65 1.81
CA VAL A 185 2.12 -5.11 2.05
C VAL A 185 1.22 -5.49 3.24
N TRP A 186 0.67 -4.49 3.94
CA TRP A 186 -0.25 -4.63 5.07
C TRP A 186 0.31 -5.45 6.23
N ASP A 187 -0.22 -6.66 6.42
CA ASP A 187 0.16 -7.62 7.46
C ASP A 187 1.17 -8.66 6.98
N GLY A 188 1.56 -8.61 5.70
CA GLY A 188 2.50 -9.55 5.06
C GLY A 188 1.84 -10.54 4.11
N ARG A 189 0.49 -10.54 4.00
CA ARG A 189 -0.23 -11.39 3.03
C ARG A 189 0.15 -11.09 1.58
N PHE A 190 0.53 -9.84 1.29
CA PHE A 190 0.96 -9.42 -0.04
C PHE A 190 2.49 -9.28 -0.19
N ALA A 191 3.28 -9.84 0.74
CA ALA A 191 4.74 -9.73 0.70
C ALA A 191 5.37 -10.31 -0.58
N ASN A 192 4.71 -11.30 -1.21
CA ASN A 192 5.16 -11.88 -2.48
C ASN A 192 4.79 -11.05 -3.72
N ASN A 193 4.19 -9.87 -3.57
CA ASN A 193 3.80 -9.01 -4.68
C ASN A 193 4.90 -7.98 -4.98
N ALA A 194 5.63 -8.19 -6.07
CA ALA A 194 6.76 -7.33 -6.45
C ALA A 194 6.36 -5.87 -6.70
N TRP A 195 5.16 -5.63 -7.26
CA TRP A 195 4.67 -4.26 -7.46
C TRP A 195 4.47 -3.51 -6.15
N LEU A 196 4.01 -4.20 -5.09
CA LEU A 196 3.84 -3.59 -3.76
C LEU A 196 5.15 -3.44 -3.00
N GLN A 197 6.13 -4.32 -3.26
CA GLN A 197 7.49 -4.18 -2.74
C GLN A 197 8.24 -3.00 -3.36
N GLU A 198 8.09 -2.81 -4.67
CA GLU A 198 8.67 -1.68 -5.41
C GLU A 198 7.95 -0.35 -5.14
N LEU A 199 6.74 -0.38 -4.57
CA LEU A 199 5.96 0.82 -4.29
C LEU A 199 6.62 1.66 -3.18
N PRO A 200 7.05 2.90 -3.45
CA PRO A 200 7.72 3.69 -2.44
C PRO A 200 6.74 4.10 -1.35
N ARG A 201 7.11 3.86 -0.08
CA ARG A 201 6.23 4.18 1.05
C ARG A 201 5.85 5.67 1.06
N PRO A 202 4.61 6.03 1.44
CA PRO A 202 4.09 7.40 1.28
C PRO A 202 4.95 8.47 1.95
N ILE A 203 5.54 8.14 3.10
CA ILE A 203 6.36 9.04 3.90
C ILE A 203 7.86 8.86 3.58
N THR A 204 8.41 7.66 3.81
CA THR A 204 9.85 7.40 3.78
C THR A 204 10.43 7.21 2.38
N LYS A 205 9.60 6.83 1.40
CA LYS A 205 10.02 6.48 0.03
C LYS A 205 10.97 5.28 -0.08
N VAL A 206 11.14 4.56 1.02
CA VAL A 206 11.81 3.26 1.06
C VAL A 206 10.97 2.24 0.28
N THR A 207 11.66 1.32 -0.39
CA THR A 207 11.12 0.18 -1.15
C THR A 207 11.90 -1.07 -0.76
N TRP A 208 11.31 -2.25 -0.94
CA TRP A 208 12.00 -3.53 -0.70
C TRP A 208 12.58 -3.67 0.72
N ASP A 209 12.01 -2.98 1.71
CA ASP A 209 12.43 -3.08 3.10
C ASP A 209 11.41 -2.44 4.05
N ASN A 210 11.56 -2.73 5.35
CA ASN A 210 11.06 -1.89 6.43
C ASN A 210 12.23 -1.38 7.29
N ALA A 211 11.98 -0.31 8.03
CA ALA A 211 12.98 0.29 8.88
C ALA A 211 12.35 0.76 10.18
N LEU A 212 13.18 0.86 11.22
CA LEU A 212 12.81 1.46 12.48
C LEU A 212 12.78 2.97 12.31
N LEU A 213 11.58 3.54 12.30
CA LEU A 213 11.36 4.97 12.12
C LEU A 213 11.61 5.71 13.42
N VAL A 214 12.43 6.76 13.38
CA VAL A 214 12.80 7.54 14.56
C VAL A 214 12.75 9.05 14.29
N SER A 215 12.58 9.85 15.35
CA SER A 215 12.64 11.30 15.23
C SER A 215 14.08 11.79 15.03
N PRO A 216 14.30 12.94 14.37
CA PRO A 216 15.63 13.53 14.27
C PRO A 216 16.26 13.88 15.63
N ALA A 217 15.45 14.19 16.65
CA ALA A 217 15.95 14.49 17.99
C ALA A 217 16.47 13.22 18.66
N PHE A 218 15.71 12.12 18.58
CA PHE A 218 16.15 10.81 19.06
C PHE A 218 17.42 10.35 18.33
N ALA A 219 17.47 10.52 17.00
CA ALA A 219 18.64 10.14 16.22
C ALA A 219 19.92 10.88 16.64
N ARG A 220 19.83 12.18 16.96
CA ARG A 220 20.96 12.94 17.51
C ARG A 220 21.34 12.47 18.91
N LYS A 221 20.36 12.24 19.79
CA LYS A 221 20.60 11.74 21.16
C LYS A 221 21.36 10.42 21.15
N GLU A 222 20.93 9.46 20.33
CA GLU A 222 21.56 8.14 20.20
C GLU A 222 22.72 8.12 19.19
N SER A 223 23.00 9.26 18.54
CA SER A 223 24.01 9.44 17.49
C SER A 223 23.85 8.49 16.28
N VAL A 224 22.64 8.03 15.96
CA VAL A 224 22.36 7.09 14.84
C VAL A 224 22.10 7.84 13.53
N GLN A 225 22.40 7.17 12.41
CA GLN A 225 22.16 7.66 11.06
C GLN A 225 21.25 6.69 10.26
N ASN A 226 20.73 7.15 9.12
CA ASN A 226 20.00 6.28 8.21
C ASN A 226 20.86 5.09 7.77
N GLY A 227 20.29 3.89 7.85
CA GLY A 227 20.95 2.63 7.52
C GLY A 227 21.77 2.01 8.65
N ASP A 228 21.96 2.68 9.79
CA ASP A 228 22.59 2.04 10.96
C ASP A 228 21.66 0.95 11.51
N VAL A 229 22.20 -0.24 11.75
CA VAL A 229 21.45 -1.35 12.33
C VAL A 229 21.53 -1.27 13.86
N VAL A 230 20.37 -1.25 14.49
CA VAL A 230 20.23 -1.19 15.95
C VAL A 230 19.55 -2.44 16.47
N SER A 231 19.90 -2.81 17.70
CA SER A 231 19.26 -3.85 18.49
C SER A 231 18.27 -3.20 19.43
N VAL A 232 17.00 -3.60 19.34
CA VAL A 232 15.91 -3.14 20.20
C VAL A 232 15.43 -4.34 21.00
N GLN A 233 15.62 -4.28 22.32
CA GLN A 233 15.13 -5.29 23.25
C GLN A 233 13.82 -4.80 23.87
N SER A 234 12.80 -5.65 23.76
CA SER A 234 11.52 -5.54 24.45
C SER A 234 11.41 -6.67 25.48
N GLU A 235 10.31 -6.71 26.24
CA GLU A 235 10.02 -7.79 27.18
C GLU A 235 9.91 -9.16 26.50
N SER A 236 9.39 -9.20 25.27
CA SER A 236 9.10 -10.43 24.53
C SER A 236 10.27 -10.93 23.69
N GLY A 237 11.27 -10.09 23.42
CA GLY A 237 12.41 -10.47 22.60
C GLY A 237 13.23 -9.30 22.08
N THR A 238 14.21 -9.62 21.25
CA THR A 238 15.11 -8.65 20.62
C THR A 238 14.99 -8.71 19.12
N ILE A 239 14.88 -7.54 18.48
CA ILE A 239 14.94 -7.37 17.04
C ILE A 239 16.15 -6.53 16.63
N LYS A 240 16.71 -6.83 15.46
CA LYS A 240 17.72 -6.00 14.82
C LYS A 240 17.11 -5.36 13.59
N ALA A 241 17.16 -4.04 13.50
CA ALA A 241 16.54 -3.31 12.40
C ALA A 241 17.37 -2.09 11.95
N PRO A 242 17.37 -1.76 10.65
CA PRO A 242 17.98 -0.54 10.16
C PRO A 242 17.14 0.68 10.58
N ILE A 243 17.81 1.78 10.89
CA ILE A 243 17.19 3.06 11.24
C ILE A 243 16.81 3.85 10.00
N TRP A 244 15.64 4.49 10.04
CA TRP A 244 15.27 5.55 9.11
C TRP A 244 14.70 6.77 9.83
N ILE A 245 15.39 7.90 9.71
CA ILE A 245 15.06 9.16 10.38
C ILE A 245 13.93 9.85 9.63
N VAL A 246 12.82 10.11 10.32
CA VAL A 246 11.62 10.73 9.75
C VAL A 246 11.31 12.04 10.48
N PRO A 247 11.47 13.20 9.82
CA PRO A 247 10.99 14.48 10.36
C PRO A 247 9.49 14.42 10.64
N GLY A 248 9.07 14.87 11.82
CA GLY A 248 7.67 14.78 12.27
C GLY A 248 7.31 13.51 13.03
N HIS A 249 8.22 12.54 13.16
CA HIS A 249 8.02 11.41 14.07
C HIS A 249 8.08 11.88 15.52
N ALA A 250 7.23 11.32 16.37
CA ALA A 250 7.19 11.64 17.80
C ALA A 250 8.54 11.32 18.47
N ASP A 251 8.94 12.17 19.42
CA ASP A 251 10.09 11.95 20.28
C ASP A 251 9.81 10.79 21.26
N ASN A 252 10.83 10.04 21.68
CA ASN A 252 10.71 8.86 22.54
C ASN A 252 9.77 7.76 22.00
N THR A 253 9.51 7.75 20.70
CA THR A 253 8.79 6.68 20.02
C THR A 253 9.61 6.21 18.82
N VAL A 254 9.62 4.90 18.60
CA VAL A 254 10.15 4.27 17.39
C VAL A 254 9.03 3.45 16.75
N THR A 255 8.90 3.50 15.42
CA THR A 255 7.85 2.73 14.72
C THR A 255 8.48 1.68 13.81
N LEU A 256 8.01 0.44 13.89
CA LEU A 256 8.37 -0.61 12.93
C LEU A 256 7.11 -1.13 12.24
N HIS A 257 7.20 -1.28 10.92
CA HIS A 257 6.08 -1.76 10.12
C HIS A 257 5.99 -3.28 10.11
N LEU A 258 4.75 -3.80 10.20
CA LEU A 258 4.43 -5.22 10.06
C LEU A 258 4.48 -5.67 8.59
N GLY A 259 4.52 -6.99 8.37
CA GLY A 259 4.39 -7.59 7.05
C GLY A 259 5.68 -7.91 6.29
N TYR A 260 6.82 -7.72 6.94
CA TYR A 260 8.16 -8.03 6.44
C TYR A 260 8.86 -9.06 7.31
N GLY A 261 10.05 -9.53 6.89
CA GLY A 261 10.83 -10.55 7.57
C GLY A 261 10.20 -11.94 7.50
N ARG A 262 9.51 -12.22 6.39
CA ARG A 262 8.92 -13.54 6.14
C ARG A 262 9.99 -14.51 5.67
N SER A 263 10.08 -15.67 6.31
CA SER A 263 11.03 -16.72 5.93
C SER A 263 10.50 -17.58 4.77
N ARG A 264 9.16 -17.61 4.59
CA ARG A 264 8.47 -18.36 3.54
C ARG A 264 7.35 -17.51 2.93
N SER A 265 7.70 -16.69 1.94
CA SER A 265 6.72 -15.88 1.20
C SER A 265 6.91 -15.96 -0.31
N GLY A 266 7.46 -17.05 -0.84
CA GLY A 266 7.80 -17.18 -2.26
C GLY A 266 9.13 -16.53 -2.63
N ARG A 267 9.28 -16.09 -3.89
CA ARG A 267 10.55 -15.59 -4.44
C ARG A 267 10.82 -14.12 -4.15
N VAL A 268 9.77 -13.35 -3.89
CA VAL A 268 9.85 -11.88 -3.86
C VAL A 268 10.11 -11.36 -2.44
N GLY A 269 9.30 -11.80 -1.47
CA GLY A 269 9.32 -11.25 -0.11
C GLY A 269 10.18 -12.02 0.90
N LYS A 270 10.86 -13.09 0.46
CA LYS A 270 11.62 -13.97 1.36
C LYS A 270 12.81 -13.21 1.92
N ASP A 271 12.91 -13.18 3.26
CA ASP A 271 13.98 -12.54 4.02
C ASP A 271 14.13 -11.04 3.69
N VAL A 272 13.07 -10.41 3.18
CA VAL A 272 13.03 -8.97 2.91
C VAL A 272 12.57 -8.25 4.17
N GLY A 273 13.43 -7.36 4.67
CA GLY A 273 13.21 -6.58 5.88
C GLY A 273 13.14 -7.40 7.16
N VAL A 274 12.59 -6.78 8.20
CA VAL A 274 12.64 -7.24 9.59
C VAL A 274 11.27 -7.68 10.07
N ASN A 275 11.23 -8.84 10.72
CA ASN A 275 10.01 -9.37 11.29
C ASN A 275 9.65 -8.67 12.61
N ALA A 276 8.72 -7.72 12.53
CA ALA A 276 8.18 -7.04 13.70
C ALA A 276 7.24 -7.91 14.56
N TYR A 277 6.66 -8.99 14.01
CA TYR A 277 5.81 -9.90 14.78
C TYR A 277 6.59 -10.65 15.86
N ALA A 278 7.91 -10.81 15.69
CA ALA A 278 8.79 -11.50 16.63
C ALA A 278 8.84 -10.88 18.05
N VAL A 279 8.36 -9.64 18.22
CA VAL A 279 8.31 -8.96 19.52
C VAL A 279 6.92 -8.42 19.86
N ARG A 280 5.91 -8.73 19.05
CA ARG A 280 4.53 -8.26 19.26
C ARG A 280 3.79 -9.19 20.21
N THR A 281 3.22 -8.66 21.29
CA THR A 281 2.49 -9.44 22.29
C THR A 281 0.98 -9.28 22.21
N SER A 282 0.23 -10.25 22.74
CA SER A 282 -1.24 -10.23 22.72
C SER A 282 -1.83 -9.15 23.63
N ASN A 283 -1.16 -8.80 24.72
CA ASN A 283 -1.60 -7.77 25.67
C ASN A 283 -1.37 -6.34 25.15
N ALA A 284 -0.34 -6.13 24.33
CA ALA A 284 0.00 -4.83 23.76
C ALA A 284 0.31 -4.95 22.26
N PRO A 285 -0.71 -5.24 21.42
CA PRO A 285 -0.51 -5.64 20.03
C PRO A 285 -0.01 -4.52 19.11
N PHE A 286 -0.11 -3.27 19.55
CA PHE A 286 0.27 -2.10 18.73
C PHE A 286 1.43 -1.30 19.31
N ARG A 287 1.87 -1.59 20.53
CA ARG A 287 2.99 -0.91 21.17
C ARG A 287 3.62 -1.75 22.27
N THR A 288 4.91 -1.58 22.52
CA THR A 288 5.62 -2.21 23.64
C THR A 288 6.71 -1.26 24.14
N PRO A 289 7.00 -1.25 25.46
CA PRO A 289 8.18 -0.54 25.96
C PRO A 289 9.47 -1.16 25.41
N VAL A 290 10.46 -0.31 25.15
CA VAL A 290 11.83 -0.71 24.82
C VAL A 290 12.66 -0.70 26.10
N LEU A 291 13.16 -1.88 26.47
CA LEU A 291 14.01 -2.09 27.65
C LEU A 291 15.46 -1.68 27.38
N ARG A 292 15.95 -1.94 26.17
CA ARG A 292 17.32 -1.60 25.77
C ARG A 292 17.39 -1.25 24.30
N PHE A 293 18.10 -0.16 24.01
CA PHE A 293 18.44 0.28 22.66
C PHE A 293 19.97 0.26 22.52
N LYS A 294 20.50 -0.42 21.50
CA LYS A 294 21.95 -0.52 21.29
C LYS A 294 22.31 -0.48 19.81
N LYS A 295 23.29 0.34 19.43
CA LYS A 295 23.93 0.24 18.11
C LYS A 295 24.71 -1.06 17.97
N THR A 296 24.57 -1.71 16.82
CA THR A 296 25.30 -2.96 16.54
C THR A 296 26.65 -2.74 15.87
N GLY A 297 26.86 -1.55 15.27
CA GLY A 297 28.01 -1.27 14.40
C GLY A 297 27.82 -1.74 12.96
N GLN A 298 26.78 -2.52 12.66
CA GLN A 298 26.44 -2.92 11.30
C GLN A 298 25.68 -1.81 10.57
N ARG A 299 25.81 -1.77 9.25
CA ARG A 299 25.01 -0.92 8.35
C ARG A 299 24.28 -1.77 7.34
N HIS A 300 23.10 -1.31 6.96
CA HIS A 300 22.24 -1.90 5.94
C HIS A 300 21.79 -0.82 4.96
N GLU A 301 21.92 -1.11 3.67
CA GLU A 301 21.56 -0.17 2.63
C GLU A 301 20.06 -0.23 2.33
N LEU A 302 19.36 0.86 2.63
CA LEU A 302 17.93 0.98 2.37
C LEU A 302 17.69 1.63 1.00
N ALA A 303 17.03 0.91 0.11
CA ALA A 303 16.64 1.43 -1.20
C ALA A 303 15.51 2.47 -1.05
N ALA A 304 15.79 3.74 -1.33
CA ALA A 304 14.80 4.81 -1.32
C ALA A 304 14.75 5.55 -2.65
N THR A 305 13.53 5.73 -3.18
CA THR A 305 13.33 6.37 -4.49
C THR A 305 13.57 7.88 -4.47
N GLN A 306 13.59 8.50 -3.29
CA GLN A 306 13.78 9.94 -3.10
C GLN A 306 14.87 10.20 -2.06
N ALA A 307 15.96 10.84 -2.48
CA ALA A 307 17.06 11.21 -1.58
C ALA A 307 16.77 12.49 -0.77
N GLN A 308 16.12 13.50 -1.38
CA GLN A 308 15.90 14.80 -0.75
C GLN A 308 14.41 15.05 -0.47
N HIS A 309 14.06 15.20 0.80
CA HIS A 309 12.69 15.50 1.26
C HIS A 309 12.39 17.00 1.44
N THR A 310 13.42 17.85 1.44
CA THR A 310 13.26 19.31 1.55
C THR A 310 12.95 19.93 0.17
N ILE A 311 12.24 21.06 0.19
CA ILE A 311 11.96 21.85 -1.03
C ILE A 311 13.08 22.87 -1.31
N ALA A 312 13.93 23.19 -0.31
CA ALA A 312 15.06 24.11 -0.41
C ALA A 312 14.69 25.47 -1.07
N GLY A 313 13.56 26.04 -0.66
CA GLY A 313 13.07 27.34 -1.16
C GLY A 313 12.46 27.32 -2.57
N ARG A 314 12.47 26.19 -3.28
CA ARG A 314 12.01 26.12 -4.68
C ARG A 314 10.48 26.19 -4.80
N ASP A 315 9.98 26.83 -5.85
CA ASP A 315 8.53 26.86 -6.14
C ASP A 315 8.02 25.56 -6.80
N ILE A 316 8.08 24.46 -6.06
CA ILE A 316 7.61 23.14 -6.50
C ILE A 316 6.14 22.91 -6.12
N PHE A 317 5.76 23.41 -4.96
CA PHE A 317 4.43 23.26 -4.38
C PHE A 317 4.09 24.53 -3.61
N ARG A 318 2.95 25.13 -3.95
CA ARG A 318 2.42 26.33 -3.32
C ARG A 318 1.40 25.94 -2.25
N ALA A 319 1.56 26.52 -1.07
CA ALA A 319 0.68 26.34 0.07
C ALA A 319 0.28 27.73 0.59
N THR A 320 -1.00 27.92 0.84
CA THR A 320 -1.57 29.12 1.47
C THR A 320 -2.69 28.67 2.40
N THR A 321 -3.09 29.53 3.33
CA THR A 321 -4.27 29.26 4.16
C THR A 321 -5.55 29.62 3.41
N PHE A 322 -6.68 29.06 3.84
CA PHE A 322 -7.98 29.42 3.25
C PHE A 322 -8.28 30.92 3.44
N SER A 323 -7.96 31.48 4.61
CA SER A 323 -8.17 32.90 4.90
C SER A 323 -7.31 33.82 4.03
N GLU A 324 -6.06 33.45 3.72
CA GLU A 324 -5.20 34.20 2.79
C GLU A 324 -5.72 34.14 1.35
N LEU A 325 -6.19 32.96 0.91
CA LEU A 325 -6.76 32.77 -0.42
C LEU A 325 -8.02 33.61 -0.63
N GLN A 326 -8.85 33.76 0.40
CA GLN A 326 -10.04 34.64 0.35
C GLN A 326 -9.66 36.11 0.20
N ARG A 327 -8.58 36.55 0.85
CA ARG A 327 -8.11 37.95 0.77
C ARG A 327 -7.40 38.26 -0.54
N ASN A 328 -6.68 37.28 -1.10
CA ASN A 328 -5.94 37.44 -2.34
C ASN A 328 -6.13 36.21 -3.26
N PRO A 329 -7.18 36.21 -4.10
CA PRO A 329 -7.42 35.14 -5.07
C PRO A 329 -6.30 34.99 -6.12
N ALA A 330 -5.49 36.02 -6.36
CA ALA A 330 -4.40 35.99 -7.35
C ALA A 330 -3.25 35.05 -6.94
N LEU A 331 -3.19 34.60 -5.68
CA LEU A 331 -2.26 33.56 -5.23
C LEU A 331 -2.39 32.23 -6.02
N GLN A 332 -3.51 32.03 -6.73
CA GLN A 332 -3.71 30.88 -7.62
C GLN A 332 -2.91 30.95 -8.93
N LEU A 333 -2.53 32.15 -9.41
CA LEU A 333 -2.21 32.39 -10.82
C LEU A 333 -0.76 32.17 -11.25
N GLY A 334 0.15 31.74 -10.37
CA GLY A 334 1.55 31.54 -10.78
C GLY A 334 2.45 32.73 -10.44
N GLU A 335 3.72 32.65 -10.83
CA GLU A 335 4.50 33.88 -11.03
C GLU A 335 3.97 34.51 -12.33
N PRO A 336 3.86 35.83 -12.42
CA PRO A 336 3.61 36.49 -13.69
C PRO A 336 4.72 36.09 -14.68
N PRO A 337 4.45 36.10 -16.00
CA PRO A 337 5.52 35.96 -16.98
C PRO A 337 6.64 36.98 -16.68
N PRO A 338 7.91 36.64 -16.97
CA PRO A 338 9.03 37.57 -16.80
C PRO A 338 8.72 38.88 -17.51
N ASP A 339 9.20 39.99 -16.96
CA ASP A 339 9.02 41.31 -17.56
C ASP A 339 9.60 41.27 -18.99
N PRO A 340 8.94 41.88 -19.99
CA PRO A 340 9.50 41.99 -21.33
C PRO A 340 10.97 42.45 -21.36
N GLU A 341 11.41 43.29 -20.41
CA GLU A 341 12.80 43.74 -20.29
C GLU A 341 13.78 42.67 -19.75
N GLU A 342 13.28 41.63 -19.09
CA GLU A 342 14.07 40.47 -18.64
C GLU A 342 14.27 39.44 -19.77
N THR A 343 13.67 39.68 -20.94
CA THR A 343 13.83 38.82 -22.11
C THR A 343 14.90 39.37 -23.05
N LEU A 344 15.71 38.48 -23.62
CA LEU A 344 16.70 38.82 -24.66
C LEU A 344 16.07 39.31 -25.98
N TYR A 345 14.73 39.36 -26.06
CA TYR A 345 13.96 39.65 -27.25
C TYR A 345 13.23 40.97 -27.10
N HIS A 346 13.16 41.77 -28.17
CA HIS A 346 12.43 43.03 -28.12
C HIS A 346 10.92 42.77 -27.94
N PRO A 347 10.19 43.54 -27.10
CA PRO A 347 8.78 43.31 -26.79
C PRO A 347 7.84 43.27 -28.02
N GLY A 348 8.25 43.89 -29.13
CA GLY A 348 7.52 43.89 -30.40
C GLY A 348 7.85 42.73 -31.34
N GLU A 349 8.94 41.99 -31.13
CA GLU A 349 9.30 40.83 -31.96
C GLU A 349 8.57 39.56 -31.55
N PHE A 350 8.28 39.40 -30.24
CA PHE A 350 7.58 38.24 -29.70
C PHE A 350 6.65 38.65 -28.55
N PRO A 351 5.30 38.71 -28.75
CA PRO A 351 4.38 39.10 -27.69
C PRO A 351 4.47 38.15 -26.48
N PRO A 352 4.30 38.65 -25.23
CA PRO A 352 4.71 38.00 -23.97
C PRO A 352 3.99 36.70 -23.60
N THR A 353 3.16 36.15 -24.49
CA THR A 353 2.52 34.84 -24.33
C THR A 353 3.03 33.77 -25.29
N ASP A 354 3.87 34.13 -26.26
CA ASP A 354 4.40 33.22 -27.24
C ASP A 354 5.91 33.07 -27.10
N SER A 355 6.31 31.87 -26.68
CA SER A 355 7.62 31.34 -27.04
C SER A 355 7.90 31.64 -28.50
N ALA A 356 9.15 31.93 -28.87
CA ALA A 356 9.63 32.28 -30.23
C ALA A 356 9.38 31.23 -31.35
N ARG A 357 8.38 30.36 -31.21
CA ARG A 357 7.93 29.37 -32.18
C ARG A 357 6.40 29.36 -32.25
N PRO A 358 5.81 29.25 -33.45
CA PRO A 358 4.36 29.23 -33.63
C PRO A 358 3.72 28.09 -32.84
N ARG A 359 2.66 28.40 -32.07
CA ARG A 359 1.84 27.39 -31.39
C ARG A 359 1.12 26.54 -32.44
N ILE A 360 1.58 25.31 -32.62
CA ILE A 360 0.77 24.29 -33.30
C ILE A 360 -0.39 23.92 -32.36
N THR A 361 -1.56 24.48 -32.61
CA THR A 361 -2.83 24.11 -31.98
C THR A 361 -3.41 22.91 -32.73
N SER A 362 -3.68 21.81 -32.01
CA SER A 362 -4.48 20.71 -32.55
C SER A 362 -5.96 21.09 -32.36
N PRO A 363 -6.74 21.36 -33.42
CA PRO A 363 -8.03 22.06 -33.26
C PRO A 363 -9.15 21.26 -32.58
N SER A 364 -9.05 19.93 -32.46
CA SER A 364 -10.24 19.11 -32.11
C SER A 364 -10.14 18.14 -30.92
N SER A 365 -9.04 18.09 -30.16
CA SER A 365 -8.98 17.24 -28.93
C SER A 365 -7.78 17.54 -28.02
N ALA A 366 -7.62 18.79 -27.59
CA ALA A 366 -6.57 19.13 -26.64
C ALA A 366 -6.79 18.39 -25.30
N ARG A 367 -5.96 17.38 -25.01
CA ARG A 367 -6.01 16.63 -23.75
C ARG A 367 -5.21 17.36 -22.68
N THR A 368 -5.90 17.89 -21.67
CA THR A 368 -5.29 18.46 -20.47
C THR A 368 -5.45 17.51 -19.29
N ARG A 369 -4.55 17.62 -18.31
CA ARG A 369 -4.67 16.89 -17.04
C ARG A 369 -4.42 17.83 -15.88
N SER A 370 -5.47 18.12 -15.11
CA SER A 370 -5.36 18.77 -13.81
C SER A 370 -5.13 17.71 -12.72
N SER A 371 -4.45 18.09 -11.65
CA SER A 371 -4.21 17.20 -10.51
C SER A 371 -4.32 18.02 -9.24
N PRO A 372 -5.47 18.01 -8.55
CA PRO A 372 -5.68 18.82 -7.35
C PRO A 372 -4.84 18.26 -6.20
N SER A 373 -3.72 18.93 -5.94
CA SER A 373 -2.77 18.50 -4.91
C SER A 373 -3.35 18.57 -3.49
N ALA A 374 -4.31 19.46 -3.25
CA ALA A 374 -5.04 19.56 -1.97
C ALA A 374 -5.80 18.28 -1.58
N ARG A 375 -6.14 17.41 -2.54
CA ARG A 375 -6.80 16.11 -2.27
C ARG A 375 -5.83 14.93 -2.28
N CYS A 376 -4.54 15.16 -2.53
CA CYS A 376 -3.53 14.10 -2.57
C CYS A 376 -3.02 13.79 -1.17
N THR A 377 -3.37 12.63 -0.64
CA THR A 377 -2.96 12.16 0.69
C THR A 377 -1.72 11.27 0.68
N GLY A 378 -1.09 11.09 -0.49
CA GLY A 378 0.05 10.20 -0.66
C GLY A 378 -0.30 8.73 -0.96
N SER A 379 -1.58 8.40 -1.17
CA SER A 379 -2.01 7.07 -1.62
C SER A 379 -1.31 6.68 -2.93
N ALA A 380 -0.62 5.55 -2.89
CA ALA A 380 0.22 5.07 -3.98
C ALA A 380 -0.54 4.27 -5.06
N SER A 381 -1.86 4.14 -4.95
CA SER A 381 -2.71 3.43 -5.92
C SER A 381 -2.51 3.90 -7.36
N THR A 382 -2.35 5.21 -7.56
CA THR A 382 -2.14 5.79 -8.90
C THR A 382 -0.82 5.36 -9.56
N ALA A 383 0.20 4.98 -8.77
CA ALA A 383 1.45 4.45 -9.29
C ALA A 383 1.29 2.98 -9.71
N THR A 384 0.63 2.16 -8.88
CA THR A 384 0.31 0.76 -9.21
C THR A 384 -0.57 0.65 -10.44
N THR A 385 -1.63 1.46 -10.56
CA THR A 385 -2.49 1.48 -11.76
C THR A 385 -1.72 1.86 -13.03
N ALA A 386 -0.72 2.75 -12.92
CA ALA A 386 0.12 3.09 -14.06
C ALA A 386 1.04 1.93 -14.47
N ALA A 387 1.63 1.23 -13.51
CA ALA A 387 2.45 0.05 -13.75
C ALA A 387 1.65 -1.13 -14.34
N LEU A 388 0.36 -1.24 -14.01
CA LEU A 388 -0.53 -2.25 -14.61
C LEU A 388 -0.87 -1.96 -16.08
N ARG A 389 -0.96 -0.68 -16.46
CA ARG A 389 -1.36 -0.26 -17.82
C ARG A 389 -0.20 -0.07 -18.79
N THR A 390 1.03 0.05 -18.29
CA THR A 390 2.24 0.34 -19.06
C THR A 390 3.42 -0.43 -18.48
N SER A 391 4.38 -0.87 -19.29
CA SER A 391 5.51 -1.70 -18.84
C SER A 391 6.23 -1.16 -17.58
N PRO A 392 6.79 -2.04 -16.71
CA PRO A 392 7.41 -1.67 -15.44
C PRO A 392 8.50 -0.62 -15.61
N GLY A 393 8.54 0.41 -14.76
CA GLY A 393 9.51 1.52 -14.87
C GLY A 393 9.12 2.87 -14.24
N GLY A 394 8.07 2.93 -13.40
CA GLY A 394 7.78 4.13 -12.60
C GLY A 394 7.41 5.40 -13.38
N TRP A 395 6.49 5.30 -14.34
CA TRP A 395 6.03 6.44 -15.16
C TRP A 395 5.33 7.57 -14.37
N ARG A 396 4.84 7.27 -13.16
CA ARG A 396 4.24 8.21 -12.22
C ARG A 396 4.90 8.09 -10.85
N ARG A 397 5.32 9.22 -10.29
CA ARG A 397 5.92 9.28 -8.96
C ARG A 397 5.09 10.19 -8.05
N ILE A 398 4.75 9.69 -6.87
CA ILE A 398 4.17 10.50 -5.80
C ILE A 398 5.30 10.99 -4.90
N SER A 399 5.56 12.30 -4.93
CA SER A 399 6.59 12.90 -4.09
C SER A 399 5.97 13.39 -2.78
N SER A 400 6.63 13.10 -1.64
CA SER A 400 6.35 13.74 -0.36
C SER A 400 7.45 14.77 -0.13
N ARG A 401 7.09 16.04 0.08
CA ARG A 401 8.08 17.08 0.39
C ARG A 401 7.61 17.93 1.56
N CYS A 402 8.56 18.30 2.41
CA CYS A 402 8.33 19.18 3.54
C CYS A 402 8.82 20.59 3.20
N ARG A 403 7.97 21.59 3.45
CA ARG A 403 8.39 22.99 3.47
C ARG A 403 9.08 23.22 4.83
N ALA A 404 10.32 23.66 4.80
CA ALA A 404 11.15 23.75 5.99
C ALA A 404 10.65 24.88 6.89
N CYS A 405 9.86 24.54 7.92
CA CYS A 405 9.56 25.44 9.04
C CYS A 405 10.10 24.89 10.37
N SER A 406 10.16 23.55 10.54
CA SER A 406 10.81 22.86 11.66
C SER A 406 10.96 21.37 11.37
N ALA A 407 12.07 20.73 11.78
CA ALA A 407 12.27 19.28 11.67
C ALA A 407 11.38 18.48 12.64
N ARG A 408 10.90 19.12 13.72
CA ARG A 408 10.08 18.49 14.77
C ARG A 408 8.61 18.34 14.34
N THR A 409 8.06 19.36 13.69
CA THR A 409 6.66 19.39 13.23
C THR A 409 6.57 19.91 11.79
N PRO A 410 7.09 19.15 10.81
CA PRO A 410 7.06 19.56 9.42
C PRO A 410 5.66 19.49 8.84
N ARG A 411 5.30 20.45 7.98
CA ARG A 411 4.12 20.33 7.11
C ARG A 411 4.50 19.49 5.90
N ALA A 412 4.14 18.21 5.93
CA ALA A 412 4.30 17.30 4.80
C ALA A 412 3.22 17.58 3.74
N ASN A 413 3.65 17.70 2.47
CA ASN A 413 2.75 17.88 1.34
C ASN A 413 3.03 16.81 0.27
N TRP A 414 1.97 16.28 -0.32
CA TRP A 414 2.06 15.30 -1.40
C TRP A 414 1.62 15.91 -2.72
N PHE A 415 2.34 15.55 -3.77
CA PHE A 415 1.94 15.90 -5.13
C PHE A 415 2.44 14.87 -6.12
N VAL A 416 1.67 14.69 -7.19
CA VAL A 416 1.94 13.70 -8.24
C VAL A 416 2.79 14.34 -9.33
N ARG A 417 3.95 13.73 -9.63
CA ARG A 417 4.73 14.03 -10.83
C ARG A 417 4.54 12.93 -11.86
N SER A 418 4.23 13.33 -13.08
CA SER A 418 4.41 12.51 -14.28
C SER A 418 5.04 13.38 -15.35
N ARG A 419 5.37 12.79 -16.51
CA ARG A 419 5.71 13.55 -17.71
C ARG A 419 4.61 14.61 -17.97
N ARG A 420 5.00 15.88 -18.00
CA ARG A 420 4.17 16.96 -18.54
C ARG A 420 4.41 16.96 -20.05
N HIS A 421 3.34 16.83 -20.82
CA HIS A 421 3.42 16.94 -22.28
C HIS A 421 3.50 18.42 -22.65
N CYS A 422 4.69 19.01 -22.47
CA CYS A 422 4.92 20.43 -22.70
C CYS A 422 4.70 20.80 -24.16
N THR A 423 4.16 22.00 -24.39
CA THR A 423 4.01 22.60 -25.72
C THR A 423 5.38 22.89 -26.36
N THR A 424 6.39 23.21 -25.54
CA THR A 424 7.79 23.40 -25.93
C THR A 424 8.70 22.33 -25.26
N PRO A 425 8.72 21.09 -25.78
CA PRO A 425 9.46 19.98 -25.16
C PRO A 425 10.97 20.08 -25.43
N LYS A 426 11.75 20.62 -24.49
CA LYS A 426 13.23 20.68 -24.57
C LYS A 426 13.89 19.32 -24.89
N VAL A 427 13.32 18.22 -24.39
CA VAL A 427 13.83 16.85 -24.62
C VAL A 427 13.72 16.42 -26.09
N SER A 428 12.61 16.77 -26.76
CA SER A 428 12.43 16.51 -28.19
C SER A 428 13.27 17.42 -29.07
N ILE A 429 13.49 18.67 -28.62
CA ILE A 429 14.10 19.71 -29.45
C ILE A 429 15.64 19.64 -29.43
N CYS A 430 16.25 19.36 -28.28
CA CYS A 430 17.69 19.54 -28.11
C CYS A 430 18.49 18.25 -27.88
N LYS A 431 17.84 17.09 -27.69
CA LYS A 431 18.52 15.89 -27.18
C LYS A 431 18.19 14.59 -27.90
N CYS A 432 17.23 14.58 -28.83
CA CYS A 432 16.83 13.36 -29.53
C CYS A 432 17.45 13.34 -30.93
N THR A 433 18.67 12.81 -31.04
CA THR A 433 19.45 12.78 -32.29
C THR A 433 18.77 11.98 -33.41
N ILE A 434 17.94 10.99 -33.05
CA ILE A 434 17.23 10.11 -33.99
C ILE A 434 15.72 10.43 -34.10
N ALA A 435 15.27 11.58 -33.59
CA ALA A 435 13.87 12.01 -33.62
C ALA A 435 12.81 11.04 -33.02
N ALA A 436 13.22 10.07 -32.21
CA ALA A 436 12.34 9.10 -31.52
C ALA A 436 11.34 9.72 -30.50
N SER A 437 11.41 11.04 -30.24
CA SER A 437 10.45 11.76 -29.41
C SER A 437 9.93 12.99 -30.17
N ALA A 438 8.74 12.89 -30.75
CA ALA A 438 8.06 13.99 -31.42
C ALA A 438 6.69 14.31 -30.75
N ARG A 439 6.20 15.53 -30.93
CA ARG A 439 4.81 15.87 -30.57
C ARG A 439 3.89 15.28 -31.63
N ALA A 440 2.85 14.56 -31.23
CA ALA A 440 1.83 14.10 -32.17
C ALA A 440 1.13 15.34 -32.77
N THR A 441 1.43 15.62 -34.03
CA THR A 441 0.67 16.55 -34.88
C THR A 441 -0.15 15.70 -35.88
N ALA A 442 -1.27 16.25 -36.37
CA ALA A 442 -2.15 15.54 -37.31
C ALA A 442 -1.43 14.81 -38.48
N PRO A 443 -0.35 15.35 -39.10
CA PRO A 443 0.33 14.64 -40.19
C PRO A 443 1.25 13.49 -39.74
N ILE A 444 1.73 13.47 -38.49
CA ILE A 444 2.58 12.37 -37.98
C ILE A 444 1.75 11.10 -37.70
N ILE A 445 0.49 11.27 -37.32
CA ILE A 445 -0.44 10.14 -37.11
C ILE A 445 -0.81 9.47 -38.45
N ALA A 446 -0.83 10.24 -39.55
CA ALA A 446 -1.08 9.70 -40.89
C ALA A 446 0.09 8.82 -41.39
N LEU A 447 1.34 9.27 -41.19
CA LEU A 447 2.54 8.51 -41.55
C LEU A 447 2.72 7.20 -40.73
N ILE A 448 2.34 7.22 -39.45
CA ILE A 448 2.37 6.00 -38.61
C ILE A 448 1.26 5.01 -39.03
N LYS A 449 0.15 5.49 -39.58
CA LYS A 449 -0.92 4.63 -40.13
C LYS A 449 -0.63 4.12 -41.55
N SER A 450 0.20 4.79 -42.34
CA SER A 450 0.52 4.40 -43.72
C SER A 450 1.66 3.37 -43.83
N GLY A 451 2.40 3.09 -42.75
CA GLY A 451 3.41 2.03 -42.75
C GLY A 451 4.69 2.36 -43.53
N ASP A 452 4.89 3.63 -43.94
CA ASP A 452 6.08 4.03 -44.66
C ASP A 452 7.26 4.26 -43.70
N LEU A 453 8.03 3.20 -43.47
CA LEU A 453 9.40 3.27 -42.96
C LEU A 453 10.24 4.08 -43.95
N ILE A 454 10.57 5.34 -43.60
CA ILE A 454 11.60 6.09 -44.30
C ILE A 454 12.92 5.33 -44.11
N SER A 455 13.40 4.68 -45.18
CA SER A 455 14.72 4.06 -45.23
C SER A 455 15.79 5.13 -45.03
N CYS A 456 16.60 5.01 -43.99
CA CYS A 456 17.86 5.72 -43.88
C CYS A 456 18.78 5.23 -44.99
N ASN A 457 18.93 6.02 -46.05
CA ASN A 457 19.88 5.76 -47.12
C ASN A 457 21.28 6.10 -46.59
N THR A 458 22.07 5.06 -46.28
CA THR A 458 23.50 5.16 -46.04
C THR A 458 24.20 5.55 -47.34
N ARG A 459 24.81 6.76 -47.39
CA ARG A 459 25.95 7.04 -48.27
C ARG A 459 26.94 7.98 -47.59
N THR A 460 28.14 7.41 -47.40
CA THR A 460 29.49 7.97 -47.16
C THR A 460 29.68 8.94 -46.00
#